data_AF-A0A849KDV1-F1
#
_entry.id   AF-A0A849KDV1-F1
#
_cell.length_a   1.000
_cell.length_b   1.000
_cell.length_c   1.000
_cell.angle_alpha   90.00
_cell.angle_beta   90.00
_cell.angle_gamma   90.00
#
_symmetry.space_group_name_H-M   'P 1'
#
loop_
_entity.id
_entity.type
_entity.pdbx_description
1 polymer ?
#
loop_
_entity_poly.entity_id
_entity_poly.type
_entity_poly.pdbx_seq_one_letter_code
_entity_poly.pdbx_strand_id
1 'polypeptide(L)'
;MTIRVFLVEDLPAMRELLVDLFTSIGNYQVVGTSSTEAEANLWIDEFPRKWDLLIVDLILAEGSGLGVVRARACGARTGLSSC
;
A
#
# COMPACT_ATOMS: atom_id res chain seq x y z
N MET A 1 15.17 -14.53 -0.25
CA MET A 1 13.75 -14.35 -0.63
C MET A 1 13.49 -12.87 -0.65
N THR A 2 12.80 -12.36 -1.68
CA THR A 2 12.52 -10.92 -1.82
C THR A 2 11.06 -10.65 -1.42
N ILE A 3 10.85 -9.68 -0.54
CA ILE A 3 9.53 -9.21 -0.10
C ILE A 3 9.07 -8.11 -1.08
N ARG A 4 7.93 -8.32 -1.72
CA ARG A 4 7.33 -7.37 -2.66
C ARG A 4 6.53 -6.32 -1.91
N VAL A 5 6.95 -5.07 -1.98
CA VAL A 5 6.37 -3.95 -1.24
C VAL A 5 5.50 -3.12 -2.17
N PHE A 6 4.25 -2.87 -1.78
CA PHE A 6 3.42 -1.83 -2.37
C PHE A 6 3.35 -0.63 -1.43
N LEU A 7 3.60 0.57 -1.95
CA LEU A 7 3.71 1.80 -1.16
C LEU A 7 2.57 2.77 -1.49
N VAL A 8 1.89 3.27 -0.47
CA VAL A 8 0.88 4.34 -0.56
C VAL A 8 1.44 5.56 0.16
N GLU A 9 1.87 6.56 -0.60
CA GLU A 9 2.61 7.73 -0.13
C GLU A 9 2.42 8.87 -1.13
N ASP A 10 1.89 10.01 -0.70
CA ASP A 10 1.54 11.13 -1.57
C ASP A 10 2.70 12.12 -1.76
N LEU A 11 3.68 12.16 -0.85
CA LEU A 11 4.85 13.01 -0.96
C LEU A 11 5.95 12.34 -1.79
N PRO A 12 6.28 12.86 -3.00
CA PRO A 12 7.26 12.22 -3.88
C PRO A 12 8.63 12.05 -3.24
N ALA A 13 9.07 13.04 -2.46
CA ALA A 13 10.35 12.98 -1.75
C ALA A 13 10.40 11.86 -0.70
N MET A 14 9.30 11.61 0.01
CA MET A 14 9.21 10.51 0.99
C MET A 14 9.18 9.16 0.28
N ARG A 15 8.45 9.08 -0.85
CA ARG A 15 8.37 7.88 -1.68
C ARG A 15 9.74 7.47 -2.22
N GLU A 16 10.49 8.42 -2.77
CA GLU A 16 11.85 8.19 -3.28
C GLU A 16 12.79 7.74 -2.15
N LEU A 17 12.74 8.41 -0.99
CA LEU A 17 13.50 8.03 0.19
C LEU A 17 13.22 6.57 0.61
N LEU A 18 11.96 6.15 0.64
CA LEU A 18 11.57 4.79 1.03
C LEU A 18 12.02 3.76 -0.01
N VAL A 19 11.91 4.06 -1.30
CA VAL A 19 12.40 3.19 -2.38
C VAL A 19 13.91 2.98 -2.27
N ASP A 20 14.67 4.06 -2.05
CA ASP A 20 16.11 4.01 -1.87
C ASP A 20 16.51 3.23 -0.62
N LEU A 21 15.79 3.44 0.49
CA LEU A 21 15.96 2.69 1.73
C LEU A 21 15.77 1.19 1.52
N PHE A 22 14.68 0.77 0.86
CA PHE A 22 14.41 -0.65 0.59
C PHE A 22 15.45 -1.27 -0.32
N THR A 23 15.92 -0.51 -1.31
CA THR A 23 17.00 -0.94 -2.22
C THR A 23 18.31 -1.13 -1.45
N SER A 24 18.63 -0.22 -0.52
CA SER A 24 19.84 -0.26 0.30
C SER A 24 19.86 -1.41 1.31
N ILE A 25 18.75 -1.66 2.01
CA ILE A 25 18.63 -2.75 3.00
C ILE A 25 18.66 -4.12 2.30
N GLY A 26 18.21 -4.19 1.04
CA GLY A 26 18.14 -5.42 0.26
C GLY A 26 17.00 -6.34 0.72
N ASN A 27 16.71 -7.37 -0.08
CA ASN A 27 15.58 -8.30 0.12
C ASN A 27 14.18 -7.67 0.06
N TYR A 28 14.05 -6.39 -0.26
CA TYR A 28 12.76 -5.73 -0.54
C TYR A 28 12.73 -5.27 -2.00
N GLN A 29 11.58 -5.39 -2.64
CA GLN A 29 11.34 -4.91 -3.99
C GLN A 29 10.05 -4.11 -4.02
N VAL A 30 10.14 -2.81 -4.33
CA VAL A 30 8.94 -2.00 -4.56
C VAL A 30 8.32 -2.41 -5.89
N VAL A 31 7.10 -2.97 -5.85
CA VAL A 31 6.38 -3.48 -7.03
C VAL A 31 5.34 -2.50 -7.57
N GLY A 32 5.05 -1.45 -6.82
CA GLY A 32 4.13 -0.39 -7.22
C GLY A 32 4.05 0.70 -6.15
N THR A 33 3.55 1.87 -6.57
CA THR A 33 3.28 3.00 -5.69
C THR A 33 1.93 3.62 -6.04
N SER A 34 1.30 4.29 -5.08
CA SER A 34 0.08 5.07 -5.27
C SER A 34 0.13 6.31 -4.38
N SER A 35 -0.60 7.36 -4.77
CA SER A 35 -0.60 8.64 -4.04
C SER A 35 -1.92 8.89 -3.32
N THR A 36 -2.96 8.10 -3.60
CA THR A 36 -4.30 8.29 -3.02
C THR A 36 -4.88 6.97 -2.53
N GLU A 37 -5.87 7.06 -1.64
CA GLU A 37 -6.62 5.88 -1.19
C GLU A 37 -7.30 5.14 -2.37
N ALA A 38 -7.86 5.88 -3.32
CA ALA A 38 -8.57 5.31 -4.46
C ALA A 38 -7.63 4.53 -5.40
N GLU A 39 -6.47 5.12 -5.73
CA GLU A 39 -5.44 4.46 -6.54
C GLU A 39 -4.91 3.20 -5.85
N ALA A 40 -4.66 3.29 -4.54
CA ALA A 40 -4.18 2.16 -3.75
C ALA A 40 -5.19 1.00 -3.78
N ASN A 41 -6.47 1.31 -3.55
CA ASN A 41 -7.53 0.31 -3.55
C ASN A 41 -7.66 -0.37 -4.91
N LEU A 42 -7.66 0.41 -6.00
CA LEU A 42 -7.76 -0.10 -7.36
C LEU A 42 -6.60 -1.04 -7.68
N TRP A 43 -5.36 -0.62 -7.41
CA TRP A 43 -4.17 -1.42 -7.72
C TRP A 43 -4.14 -2.73 -6.93
N ILE A 44 -4.46 -2.69 -5.64
CA ILE A 44 -4.46 -3.89 -4.80
C ILE A 44 -5.52 -4.90 -5.27
N ASP A 45 -6.69 -4.43 -5.71
CA ASP A 45 -7.76 -5.29 -6.19
C ASP A 45 -7.44 -5.88 -7.58
N GLU A 46 -6.73 -5.14 -8.43
CA GLU A 46 -6.25 -5.63 -9.73
C GLU A 46 -5.10 -6.66 -9.57
N PHE A 47 -4.26 -6.49 -8.54
CA PHE A 47 -3.04 -7.29 -8.34
C PHE A 47 -2.94 -7.99 -6.97
N PRO A 48 -3.93 -8.80 -6.55
CA PRO A 48 -4.04 -9.30 -5.17
C PRO A 48 -2.93 -10.26 -4.71
N ARG A 49 -2.13 -10.79 -5.65
CA ARG A 49 -1.02 -11.72 -5.36
C ARG A 49 0.35 -11.18 -5.80
N LYS A 50 0.44 -9.89 -6.14
CA LYS A 50 1.68 -9.27 -6.64
C LYS A 50 2.48 -8.53 -5.58
N TRP A 51 1.97 -8.43 -4.36
CA TRP A 51 2.64 -7.82 -3.21
C TRP A 51 2.60 -8.77 -2.01
N ASP A 52 3.53 -8.57 -1.08
CA ASP A 52 3.68 -9.31 0.19
C ASP A 52 3.56 -8.38 1.41
N LEU A 53 4.00 -7.13 1.25
CA LEU A 53 3.96 -6.09 2.28
C LEU A 53 3.31 -4.82 1.71
N LEU A 54 2.38 -4.25 2.48
CA LEU A 54 1.74 -2.97 2.19
C LEU A 54 2.25 -1.93 3.20
N ILE A 55 2.76 -0.81 2.71
CA ILE A 55 3.18 0.34 3.52
C ILE A 55 2.31 1.52 3.13
N VAL A 56 1.70 2.16 4.11
CA VAL A 56 0.66 3.17 3.89
C VAL A 56 0.90 4.36 4.79
N ASP A 57 1.04 5.55 4.21
CA ASP A 57 0.89 6.80 4.96
C ASP A 57 -0.57 6.99 5.36
N LEU A 58 -0.80 7.29 6.64
CA LEU A 58 -2.11 7.52 7.19
C LEU A 58 -2.74 8.82 6.68
N ILE A 59 -1.92 9.84 6.42
CA ILE A 59 -2.35 11.16 6.00
C ILE A 59 -1.96 11.36 4.53
N LEU A 60 -2.94 11.27 3.65
CA LEU A 60 -2.76 11.48 2.21
C LEU A 60 -3.42 12.79 1.79
N ALA A 61 -2.95 13.41 0.72
CA ALA A 61 -3.59 14.58 0.10
C ALA A 61 -5.04 14.29 -0.33
N GLU A 62 -5.34 13.06 -0.75
CA GLU A 62 -6.69 12.61 -1.10
C GLU A 62 -7.01 11.24 -0.50
N GLY A 63 -8.10 11.19 0.27
CA GLY A 63 -8.53 10.01 1.04
C GLY A 63 -7.72 9.83 2.33
N SER A 64 -7.67 8.61 2.84
CA SER A 64 -6.88 8.26 4.02
C SER A 64 -6.24 6.87 3.89
N GLY A 65 -5.01 6.75 4.35
CA GLY A 65 -4.36 5.44 4.46
C GLY A 65 -5.10 4.46 5.35
N LEU A 66 -5.82 4.95 6.36
CA LEU A 66 -6.65 4.10 7.21
C LEU A 66 -7.81 3.48 6.42
N GLY A 67 -8.33 4.17 5.40
CA GLY A 67 -9.35 3.66 4.49
C GLY A 67 -8.85 2.46 3.68
N VAL A 68 -7.62 2.54 3.17
CA VAL A 68 -6.92 1.42 2.49
C VAL A 68 -6.82 0.21 3.42
N VAL A 69 -6.37 0.41 4.67
CA VAL A 69 -6.25 -0.66 5.67
C VAL A 69 -7.62 -1.24 6.03
N ARG A 70 -8.63 -0.39 6.23
CA ARG A 70 -9.99 -0.83 6.58
C ARG A 70 -10.61 -1.70 5.51
N ALA A 71 -10.44 -1.34 4.23
CA ALA A 71 -10.94 -2.13 3.11
C ALA A 71 -10.36 -3.57 3.13
N ARG A 72 -9.11 -3.74 3.57
CA ARG A 72 -8.48 -5.07 3.71
C ARG A 72 -8.78 -5.76 5.04
N ALA A 73 -9.02 -5.01 6.12
CA ALA A 73 -9.48 -5.54 7.40
C ALA A 73 -10.95 -6.02 7.36
N CYS A 74 -11.79 -5.46 6.48
CA CYS A 74 -13.17 -5.89 6.28
C CYS A 74 -13.22 -7.26 5.55
N GLY A 75 -12.27 -7.55 4.65
CA GLY A 75 -12.16 -8.85 3.96
C GLY A 75 -11.73 -10.04 4.84
N ALA A 76 -11.06 -9.78 5.98
CA ALA A 76 -10.65 -10.83 6.93
C ALA A 76 -11.76 -11.23 7.92
N ARG A 77 -12.86 -10.46 7.97
CA ARG A 77 -14.03 -10.74 8.83
C ARG A 77 -15.21 -11.09 7.94
N THR A 78 -15.30 -12.36 7.55
CA THR A 78 -16.53 -12.95 7.03
C THR A 78 -17.69 -12.60 7.96
N GLY A 79 -18.60 -11.71 7.52
CA GLY A 79 -19.93 -11.60 8.08
C GLY A 79 -20.43 -10.26 8.62
N LEU A 80 -19.91 -9.10 8.19
CA LEU A 80 -20.63 -7.85 8.44
C LEU A 80 -20.88 -7.07 7.14
N SER A 81 -22.07 -7.33 6.58
CA SER A 81 -22.72 -6.47 5.60
C SER A 81 -22.81 -5.05 6.15
N SER A 82 -22.42 -4.05 5.37
CA SER A 82 -22.24 -2.62 5.73
C SER A 82 -20.83 -2.27 6.24
N CYS A 83 -19.81 -2.63 5.45
CA CYS A 83 -18.88 -1.60 4.99
C CYS A 83 -19.59 -0.91 3.81
#